data_AF-A0A7D5Z484-F1
#
_entry.id   AF-A0A7D5Z484-F1
#
_cell.length_a   1.000
_cell.length_b   1.000
_cell.length_c   1.000
_cell.angle_alpha   90.00
_cell.angle_beta   90.00
_cell.angle_gamma   90.00
#
_symmetry.space_group_name_H-M   'P 1'
#
loop_
_entity.id
_entity.type
_entity.pdbx_description
1 polymer ?
#
loop_
_entity_poly.entity_id
_entity_poly.type
_entity_poly.pdbx_seq_one_letter_code
_entity_poly.pdbx_strand_id
1 'polypeptide(L)'
;MAAPTTLPALLASLTQSLSLTQEAAPKIAAIEPPENGISLLDVKNELLLSYLQNLVFLILLKLRNSKPDPENISQLDESVRAKLVELRLYLEKGARPLEEKLKFSIERFLRTAQDAQREQKAKEQQSKSKSKKNADDDESASESASEDLESDEESEADEQPQARKGNMGAAPNLGAMIDEVSTSRGGREDGPVGVYRPPRRDRVVMETTRSREKSQRRATKSNTMEEFVNDELATAPMAEPSIGTTIVQGGRKMKTASQRMEEAERREYEETNFTRLPKESKKDRAKKAQAAGRSGRMQFGGEEWHNLGEGVDRIDRLTKRKGPPGGGVRAMLEKSRKRGFDTTDGPRGSGRGVEMGERFQKRAKMLEAGRRDRGKKR
;
A
#
# COMPACT_ATOMS: atom_id res chain seq x y z
N MET A 1 -8.97 37.95 -40.22
CA MET A 1 -9.98 38.38 -41.20
C MET A 1 -11.19 38.92 -40.44
N ALA A 2 -11.86 39.97 -40.93
CA ALA A 2 -13.10 40.44 -40.32
C ALA A 2 -14.25 39.48 -40.66
N ALA A 3 -15.16 39.23 -39.71
CA ALA A 3 -16.34 38.42 -39.96
C ALA A 3 -17.33 39.22 -40.84
N PRO A 4 -17.93 38.62 -41.89
CA PRO A 4 -18.92 39.31 -42.70
C PRO A 4 -20.19 39.54 -41.86
N THR A 5 -20.59 40.80 -41.69
CA THR A 5 -21.71 41.18 -40.80
C THR A 5 -23.08 41.10 -41.46
N THR A 6 -23.16 40.87 -42.77
CA THR A 6 -24.42 40.80 -43.51
C THR A 6 -24.97 39.37 -43.54
N LEU A 7 -26.26 39.22 -43.20
CA LEU A 7 -26.98 37.95 -43.16
C LEU A 7 -26.75 37.02 -44.39
N PRO A 8 -26.85 37.49 -45.65
CA PRO A 8 -26.60 36.62 -46.81
C PRO A 8 -25.16 36.12 -46.92
N ALA A 9 -24.17 36.90 -46.47
CA ALA A 9 -22.76 36.48 -46.48
C ALA A 9 -22.46 35.46 -45.37
N LEU A 10 -23.12 35.58 -44.21
CA LEU A 10 -23.09 34.55 -43.16
C LEU A 10 -23.73 33.24 -43.64
N LEU A 11 -24.86 33.30 -44.34
CA LEU A 11 -25.49 32.12 -44.95
C LEU A 11 -24.59 31.48 -46.02
N ALA A 12 -23.97 32.27 -46.89
CA ALA A 12 -23.01 31.76 -47.88
C ALA A 12 -21.82 31.06 -47.20
N SER A 13 -21.19 31.69 -46.20
CA SER A 13 -20.11 31.10 -45.40
C SER A 13 -20.55 29.80 -44.71
N LEU A 14 -21.78 29.75 -44.20
CA LEU A 14 -22.33 28.57 -43.55
C LEU A 14 -22.52 27.43 -44.57
N THR A 15 -23.09 27.70 -45.76
CA THR A 15 -23.22 26.69 -46.83
C THR A 15 -21.87 26.15 -47.31
N GLN A 16 -20.84 27.00 -47.44
CA GLN A 16 -19.48 26.57 -47.78
C GLN A 16 -18.85 25.71 -46.67
N SER A 17 -19.06 26.05 -45.40
CA SER A 17 -18.60 25.20 -44.30
C SER A 17 -19.31 23.85 -44.29
N LEU A 18 -20.62 23.81 -44.57
CA LEU A 18 -21.38 22.57 -44.64
C LEU A 18 -20.92 21.66 -45.79
N SER A 19 -20.74 22.18 -47.01
CA SER A 19 -20.26 21.37 -48.14
C SER A 19 -18.87 20.78 -47.86
N LEU A 20 -17.93 21.58 -47.32
CA LEU A 20 -16.61 21.10 -46.93
C LEU A 20 -16.67 20.04 -45.81
N THR A 21 -17.58 20.17 -44.83
CA THR A 21 -17.79 19.10 -43.84
C THR A 21 -18.45 17.86 -44.42
N GLN A 22 -19.32 18.00 -45.42
CA GLN A 22 -19.99 16.88 -46.10
C GLN A 22 -19.03 16.09 -47.00
N GLU A 23 -18.02 16.74 -47.59
CA GLU A 23 -16.91 16.09 -48.30
C GLU A 23 -15.89 15.42 -47.37
N ALA A 24 -15.80 15.89 -46.11
CA ALA A 24 -14.96 15.29 -45.07
C ALA A 24 -15.63 14.10 -44.39
N ALA A 25 -16.94 14.18 -44.13
CA ALA A 25 -17.73 13.17 -43.41
C ALA A 25 -17.56 11.71 -43.89
N PRO A 26 -17.59 11.37 -45.20
CA PRO A 26 -17.42 9.98 -45.64
C PRO A 26 -16.01 9.42 -45.35
N LYS A 27 -15.01 10.27 -45.10
CA LYS A 27 -13.65 9.86 -44.69
C LYS A 27 -13.57 9.51 -43.20
N ILE A 28 -14.65 9.74 -42.44
CA ILE A 28 -14.79 9.51 -41.00
C ILE A 28 -15.71 8.30 -40.74
N ALA A 29 -16.27 7.66 -41.79
CA ALA A 29 -17.19 6.53 -41.66
C ALA A 29 -16.60 5.27 -40.98
N ALA A 30 -15.27 5.21 -40.82
CA ALA A 30 -14.56 4.23 -40.02
C ALA A 30 -13.79 4.92 -38.88
N ILE A 31 -14.50 5.41 -37.87
CA ILE A 31 -13.93 5.53 -36.52
C ILE A 31 -13.90 4.10 -35.94
N GLU A 32 -12.97 3.30 -36.41
CA GLU A 32 -12.58 2.09 -35.68
C GLU A 32 -11.83 2.55 -34.42
N PRO A 33 -12.24 2.10 -33.22
CA PRO A 33 -11.57 2.52 -31.99
C PRO A 33 -10.12 2.03 -32.07
N PRO A 34 -9.11 2.92 -31.93
CA PRO A 34 -7.73 2.55 -32.14
C PRO A 34 -7.32 1.45 -31.17
N GLU A 35 -6.73 0.36 -31.68
CA GLU A 35 -6.40 -0.90 -30.99
C GLU A 35 -5.74 -0.76 -29.60
N ASN A 36 -5.03 0.36 -29.37
CA ASN A 36 -4.34 0.66 -28.11
C ASN A 36 -4.78 2.03 -27.51
N GLY A 37 -6.02 2.43 -27.75
CA GLY A 37 -6.61 3.70 -27.32
C GLY A 37 -7.17 3.70 -25.90
N ILE A 38 -7.22 4.88 -25.28
CA ILE A 38 -7.91 5.07 -23.99
C ILE A 38 -9.38 5.36 -24.27
N SER A 39 -10.24 4.34 -24.20
CA SER A 39 -11.68 4.41 -24.53
C SER A 39 -12.44 5.62 -23.93
N LEU A 40 -12.08 6.11 -22.73
CA LEU A 40 -12.69 7.32 -22.15
C LEU A 40 -12.53 8.56 -23.04
N LEU A 41 -11.38 8.73 -23.70
CA LEU A 41 -11.12 9.88 -24.57
C LEU A 41 -11.96 9.82 -25.84
N ASP A 42 -12.28 8.62 -26.31
CA ASP A 42 -13.10 8.38 -27.49
C ASP A 42 -14.58 8.71 -27.19
N VAL A 43 -15.13 8.14 -26.11
CA VAL A 43 -16.47 8.47 -25.59
C VAL A 43 -16.60 9.97 -25.27
N LYS A 44 -15.52 10.62 -24.80
CA LYS A 44 -15.51 12.08 -24.61
C LYS A 44 -15.62 12.83 -25.95
N ASN A 45 -14.95 12.38 -27.00
CA ASN A 45 -15.06 12.98 -28.33
C ASN A 45 -16.47 12.79 -28.90
N GLU A 46 -17.08 11.61 -28.75
CA GLU A 46 -18.47 11.35 -29.14
C GLU A 46 -19.46 12.25 -28.40
N LEU A 47 -19.32 12.38 -27.07
CA LEU A 47 -20.16 13.26 -26.25
C LEU A 47 -20.01 14.74 -26.65
N LEU A 48 -18.80 15.18 -26.98
CA LEU A 48 -18.54 16.54 -27.47
C LEU A 48 -19.11 16.76 -28.89
N LEU A 49 -19.00 15.78 -29.78
CA LEU A 49 -19.60 15.82 -31.13
C LEU A 49 -21.12 15.88 -31.03
N SER A 50 -21.74 15.02 -30.22
CA SER A 50 -23.17 15.03 -29.94
C SER A 50 -23.63 16.36 -29.32
N TYR A 51 -22.86 16.93 -28.39
CA TYR A 51 -23.14 18.25 -27.82
C TYR A 51 -23.11 19.36 -28.88
N LEU A 52 -22.09 19.37 -29.76
CA LEU A 52 -22.00 20.31 -30.87
C LEU A 52 -23.14 20.12 -31.89
N GLN A 53 -23.52 18.89 -32.21
CA GLN A 53 -24.64 18.59 -33.11
C GLN A 53 -25.97 19.12 -32.55
N ASN A 54 -26.25 18.91 -31.27
CA ASN A 54 -27.44 19.45 -30.62
C ASN A 54 -27.40 20.99 -30.50
N LEU A 55 -26.21 21.59 -30.35
CA LEU A 55 -26.02 23.04 -30.35
C LEU A 55 -26.31 23.64 -31.74
N VAL A 56 -25.76 23.05 -32.82
CA VAL A 56 -26.06 23.45 -34.20
C VAL A 56 -27.54 23.26 -34.52
N PHE A 57 -28.16 22.17 -34.05
CA PHE A 57 -29.61 21.96 -34.21
C PHE A 57 -30.45 23.04 -33.50
N LEU A 58 -30.05 23.47 -32.29
CA LEU A 58 -30.67 24.62 -31.59
C LEU A 58 -30.49 25.93 -32.37
N ILE A 59 -29.34 26.16 -33.00
CA ILE A 59 -29.11 27.32 -33.88
C ILE A 59 -30.04 27.26 -35.10
N LEU A 60 -30.15 26.09 -35.75
CA LEU A 60 -31.03 25.89 -36.92
C LEU A 60 -32.51 26.07 -36.55
N LEU A 61 -32.95 25.60 -35.39
CA LEU A 61 -34.29 25.89 -34.85
C LEU A 61 -34.46 27.41 -34.69
N LYS A 62 -33.59 28.10 -33.94
CA LYS A 62 -33.70 29.55 -33.75
C LYS A 62 -33.69 30.37 -35.06
N LEU A 63 -32.93 29.94 -36.08
CA LEU A 63 -32.95 30.56 -37.40
C LEU A 63 -34.25 30.27 -38.17
N ARG A 64 -34.81 29.06 -38.03
CA ARG A 64 -36.10 28.66 -38.63
C ARG A 64 -37.29 29.38 -37.98
N ASN A 65 -37.26 29.57 -36.66
CA ASN A 65 -38.30 30.22 -35.85
C ASN A 65 -38.47 31.72 -36.17
N SER A 66 -37.64 32.27 -37.07
CA SER A 66 -37.86 33.54 -37.78
C SER A 66 -39.15 33.51 -38.65
N LYS A 67 -39.67 32.32 -38.97
CA LYS A 67 -40.99 32.12 -39.59
C LYS A 67 -41.93 31.47 -38.56
N PRO A 68 -43.17 31.98 -38.38
CA PRO A 68 -43.98 31.64 -37.21
C PRO A 68 -44.86 30.38 -37.39
N ASP A 69 -44.52 29.31 -36.68
CA ASP A 69 -45.38 28.14 -36.42
C ASP A 69 -45.26 27.76 -34.92
N PRO A 70 -46.15 28.24 -34.02
CA PRO A 70 -45.83 28.33 -32.59
C PRO A 70 -45.84 26.99 -31.81
N GLU A 71 -46.79 26.10 -32.08
CA GLU A 71 -47.12 24.98 -31.19
C GLU A 71 -46.05 23.87 -31.16
N ASN A 72 -45.81 23.22 -32.30
CA ASN A 72 -44.91 22.06 -32.39
C ASN A 72 -43.43 22.44 -32.11
N ILE A 73 -43.05 23.67 -32.43
CA ILE A 73 -41.67 24.15 -32.28
C ILE A 73 -41.28 24.26 -30.81
N SER A 74 -42.17 24.77 -29.96
CA SER A 74 -41.90 25.01 -28.53
C SER A 74 -41.50 23.74 -27.77
N GLN A 75 -42.08 22.59 -28.13
CA GLN A 75 -41.77 21.28 -27.56
C GLN A 75 -40.41 20.73 -28.03
N LEU A 76 -40.09 20.89 -29.32
CA LEU A 76 -38.78 20.51 -29.87
C LEU A 76 -37.66 21.32 -29.22
N ASP A 77 -37.85 22.63 -29.12
CA ASP A 77 -36.93 23.57 -28.49
C ASP A 77 -36.59 23.18 -27.04
N GLU A 78 -37.58 22.73 -26.26
CA GLU A 78 -37.36 22.23 -24.89
C GLU A 78 -36.65 20.87 -24.87
N SER A 79 -37.01 19.95 -25.76
CA SER A 79 -36.35 18.63 -25.86
C SER A 79 -34.86 18.74 -26.17
N VAL A 80 -34.46 19.75 -26.96
CA VAL A 80 -33.06 20.01 -27.30
C VAL A 80 -32.34 20.70 -26.14
N ARG A 81 -33.00 21.61 -25.41
CA ARG A 81 -32.47 22.16 -24.15
C ARG A 81 -32.20 21.06 -23.13
N ALA A 82 -33.15 20.15 -22.91
CA ALA A 82 -33.00 19.03 -22.00
C ALA A 82 -31.79 18.15 -22.35
N LYS A 83 -31.65 17.74 -23.63
CA LYS A 83 -30.49 16.95 -24.10
C LYS A 83 -29.15 17.70 -23.98
N LEU A 84 -29.12 19.01 -24.21
CA LEU A 84 -27.91 19.82 -24.01
C LEU A 84 -27.51 19.91 -22.52
N VAL A 85 -28.48 20.00 -21.61
CA VAL A 85 -28.23 19.95 -20.15
C VAL A 85 -27.75 18.54 -19.75
N GLU A 86 -28.36 17.48 -20.27
CA GLU A 86 -27.97 16.09 -20.03
C GLU A 86 -26.53 15.79 -20.49
N LEU A 87 -26.19 16.11 -21.73
CA LEU A 87 -24.82 15.95 -22.27
C LEU A 87 -23.81 16.79 -21.48
N ARG A 88 -24.19 18.00 -21.04
CA ARG A 88 -23.34 18.82 -20.17
C ARG A 88 -23.14 18.18 -18.79
N LEU A 89 -24.16 17.55 -18.20
CA LEU A 89 -24.03 16.80 -16.95
C LEU A 89 -23.11 15.58 -17.12
N TYR A 90 -23.18 14.83 -18.22
CA TYR A 90 -22.24 13.75 -18.50
C TYR A 90 -20.80 14.25 -18.66
N LEU A 91 -20.57 15.40 -19.29
CA LEU A 91 -19.24 16.00 -19.39
C LEU A 91 -18.72 16.51 -18.02
N GLU A 92 -19.55 17.20 -17.24
CA GLU A 92 -19.14 17.81 -15.96
C GLU A 92 -19.06 16.84 -14.78
N LYS A 93 -19.88 15.78 -14.76
CA LYS A 93 -19.98 14.80 -13.65
C LYS A 93 -19.55 13.38 -14.03
N GLY A 94 -19.55 13.02 -15.31
CA GLY A 94 -19.03 11.74 -15.81
C GLY A 94 -17.57 11.85 -16.24
N ALA A 95 -17.30 12.58 -17.33
CA ALA A 95 -15.97 12.63 -17.95
C ALA A 95 -14.90 13.24 -17.01
N ARG A 96 -15.10 14.47 -16.51
CA ARG A 96 -14.10 15.17 -15.66
C ARG A 96 -13.54 14.35 -14.49
N PRO A 97 -14.33 13.75 -13.58
CA PRO A 97 -13.77 12.98 -12.46
C PRO A 97 -13.18 11.62 -12.86
N LEU A 98 -13.39 11.15 -14.09
CA LEU A 98 -12.67 10.01 -14.66
C LEU A 98 -11.34 10.46 -15.30
N GLU A 99 -11.32 11.61 -15.98
CA GLU A 99 -10.10 12.25 -16.46
C GLU A 99 -9.15 12.61 -15.32
N GLU A 100 -9.64 13.14 -14.19
CA GLU A 100 -8.83 13.43 -13.01
C GLU A 100 -8.14 12.17 -12.43
N LYS A 101 -8.84 11.03 -12.42
CA LYS A 101 -8.30 9.74 -11.97
C LYS A 101 -7.32 9.14 -12.97
N LEU A 102 -7.59 9.27 -14.27
CA LEU A 102 -6.72 8.77 -15.35
C LEU A 102 -5.63 9.76 -15.74
N LYS A 103 -5.59 10.98 -15.19
CA LYS A 103 -4.61 12.02 -15.53
C LYS A 103 -3.18 11.50 -15.50
N PHE A 104 -2.79 10.78 -14.45
CA PHE A 104 -1.46 10.20 -14.33
C PHE A 104 -1.18 9.13 -15.40
N SER A 105 -2.16 8.30 -15.79
CA SER A 105 -1.95 7.32 -16.86
C SER A 105 -1.86 8.00 -18.23
N ILE A 106 -2.68 9.02 -18.49
CA ILE A 106 -2.62 9.85 -19.70
C ILE A 106 -1.26 10.57 -19.79
N GLU A 107 -0.79 11.22 -18.74
CA GLU A 107 0.53 11.86 -18.66
C GLU A 107 1.67 10.85 -18.86
N ARG A 108 1.55 9.63 -18.30
CA ARG A 108 2.51 8.54 -18.52
C ARG A 108 2.53 8.10 -19.98
N PHE A 109 1.38 7.87 -20.60
CA PHE A 109 1.29 7.45 -22.02
C PHE A 109 1.77 8.55 -22.97
N LEU A 110 1.45 9.81 -22.70
CA LEU A 110 1.98 10.97 -23.43
C LEU A 110 3.51 11.05 -23.31
N ARG A 111 4.07 10.83 -22.11
CA ARG A 111 5.52 10.78 -21.92
C ARG A 111 6.17 9.64 -22.70
N THR A 112 5.65 8.41 -22.63
CA THR A 112 6.19 7.28 -23.40
C THR A 112 6.10 7.52 -24.90
N ALA A 113 5.01 8.14 -25.39
CA ALA A 113 4.89 8.51 -26.80
C ALA A 113 5.88 9.61 -27.22
N GLN A 114 6.12 10.62 -26.38
CA GLN A 114 7.12 11.66 -26.63
C GLN A 114 8.55 11.10 -26.63
N ASP A 115 8.87 10.22 -25.68
CA ASP A 115 10.19 9.58 -25.59
C ASP A 115 10.42 8.61 -26.77
N ALA A 116 9.39 7.86 -27.20
CA ALA A 116 9.44 7.06 -28.43
C ALA A 116 9.61 7.92 -29.71
N GLN A 117 8.92 9.07 -29.81
CA GLN A 117 9.11 10.01 -30.93
C GLN A 117 10.50 10.66 -30.93
N ARG A 118 11.10 10.90 -29.75
CA ARG A 118 12.50 11.35 -29.63
C ARG A 118 13.45 10.26 -30.11
N GLU A 119 13.21 9.01 -29.72
CA GLU A 119 14.03 7.87 -30.14
C GLU A 119 13.94 7.62 -31.66
N GLN A 120 12.75 7.71 -32.25
CA GLN A 120 12.55 7.68 -33.70
C GLN A 120 13.34 8.79 -34.40
N LYS A 121 13.20 10.05 -33.95
CA LYS A 121 13.96 11.19 -34.52
C LYS A 121 15.47 11.06 -34.33
N ALA A 122 15.92 10.48 -33.21
CA ALA A 122 17.34 10.18 -32.98
C ALA A 122 17.85 9.08 -33.93
N LYS A 123 17.06 8.02 -34.17
CA LYS A 123 17.37 6.96 -35.15
C LYS A 123 17.40 7.51 -36.59
N GLU A 124 16.48 8.40 -36.95
CA GLU A 124 16.49 9.11 -38.24
C GLU A 124 17.71 10.04 -38.41
N GLN A 125 18.17 10.68 -37.34
CA GLN A 125 19.38 11.51 -37.36
C GLN A 125 20.65 10.66 -37.42
N GLN A 126 20.68 9.51 -36.73
CA GLN A 126 21.79 8.56 -36.78
C GLN A 126 21.88 7.81 -38.11
N SER A 127 20.76 7.51 -38.77
CA SER A 127 20.79 6.94 -40.13
C SER A 127 21.26 7.97 -41.16
N LYS A 128 20.83 9.24 -41.04
CA LYS A 128 21.31 10.36 -41.88
C LYS A 128 22.77 10.74 -41.61
N SER A 129 23.32 10.50 -40.41
CA SER A 129 24.75 10.68 -40.15
C SER A 129 25.59 9.50 -40.64
N LYS A 130 25.10 8.25 -40.49
CA LYS A 130 25.74 7.07 -41.10
C LYS A 130 25.77 7.16 -42.63
N SER A 131 24.68 7.56 -43.28
CA SER A 131 24.66 7.75 -44.75
C SER A 131 25.56 8.90 -45.24
N LYS A 132 26.09 9.74 -44.33
CA LYS A 132 27.08 10.78 -44.62
C LYS A 132 28.50 10.42 -44.16
N LYS A 133 28.72 9.23 -43.59
CA LYS A 133 30.04 8.74 -43.16
C LYS A 133 30.61 7.62 -44.04
N ASN A 134 29.81 7.00 -44.90
CA ASN A 134 30.26 6.03 -45.91
C ASN A 134 30.86 6.75 -47.15
N ALA A 135 31.73 7.75 -46.93
CA ALA A 135 32.25 8.62 -47.98
C ALA A 135 33.70 9.08 -47.77
N ASP A 136 34.35 8.75 -46.64
CA ASP A 136 35.78 8.97 -46.45
C ASP A 136 36.41 7.97 -45.47
N ASP A 137 37.52 7.40 -45.94
CA ASP A 137 38.68 6.78 -45.27
C ASP A 137 38.58 5.47 -44.44
N ASP A 138 39.76 4.85 -44.31
CA ASP A 138 40.07 3.49 -43.84
C ASP A 138 40.80 3.49 -42.45
N GLU A 139 41.45 2.38 -42.09
CA GLU A 139 42.41 2.18 -40.98
C GLU A 139 41.86 2.15 -39.52
N SER A 140 41.66 0.91 -39.06
CA SER A 140 42.22 0.31 -37.83
C SER A 140 42.19 1.03 -36.46
N ALA A 141 41.56 0.36 -35.47
CA ALA A 141 42.13 0.14 -34.13
C ALA A 141 41.39 -1.00 -33.39
N SER A 142 42.05 -1.63 -32.41
CA SER A 142 41.61 -2.87 -31.74
C SER A 142 41.20 -2.67 -30.26
N GLU A 143 40.88 -3.79 -29.62
CA GLU A 143 40.68 -4.07 -28.19
C GLU A 143 39.29 -3.85 -27.58
N SER A 144 38.67 -4.74 -26.79
CA SER A 144 38.83 -6.15 -26.34
C SER A 144 38.44 -6.19 -24.86
N ALA A 145 37.52 -7.06 -24.46
CA ALA A 145 37.39 -7.60 -23.09
C ALA A 145 36.22 -8.61 -23.01
N SER A 146 36.53 -9.91 -22.99
CA SER A 146 35.56 -10.98 -22.76
C SER A 146 36.27 -12.20 -22.18
N GLU A 147 35.83 -12.65 -20.99
CA GLU A 147 36.39 -13.82 -20.29
C GLU A 147 35.24 -14.67 -19.70
N ASP A 148 34.87 -15.76 -20.36
CA ASP A 148 35.26 -17.15 -20.03
C ASP A 148 35.70 -17.44 -18.57
N LEU A 149 35.39 -18.58 -17.91
CA LEU A 149 34.82 -19.88 -18.34
C LEU A 149 34.11 -20.61 -17.17
N GLU A 150 33.56 -21.80 -17.46
CA GLU A 150 33.04 -22.91 -16.60
C GLU A 150 33.77 -23.13 -15.25
N SER A 151 33.21 -23.75 -14.20
CA SER A 151 32.22 -24.87 -14.12
C SER A 151 31.28 -24.70 -12.88
N ASP A 152 30.73 -25.65 -12.08
CA ASP A 152 30.94 -27.11 -11.88
C ASP A 152 29.72 -27.81 -11.22
N GLU A 153 29.82 -29.12 -10.88
CA GLU A 153 28.70 -30.07 -10.65
C GLU A 153 28.09 -30.22 -9.21
N GLU A 154 26.90 -30.87 -9.20
CA GLU A 154 26.26 -31.71 -8.17
C GLU A 154 25.58 -31.12 -6.88
N SER A 155 24.24 -31.11 -6.96
CA SER A 155 23.32 -31.95 -6.14
C SER A 155 22.57 -31.44 -4.89
N GLU A 156 21.35 -31.99 -4.79
CA GLU A 156 20.32 -31.97 -3.74
C GLU A 156 19.53 -30.68 -3.41
N ALA A 157 18.29 -30.88 -2.94
CA ALA A 157 17.23 -29.86 -2.93
C ALA A 157 16.67 -29.51 -1.53
N ASP A 158 16.54 -28.22 -1.25
CA ASP A 158 15.57 -27.67 -0.28
C ASP A 158 15.14 -26.24 -0.68
N GLU A 159 13.83 -25.96 -0.70
CA GLU A 159 13.29 -24.66 -1.13
C GLU A 159 13.32 -23.63 0.02
N GLN A 160 14.36 -22.78 0.06
CA GLN A 160 14.36 -21.58 0.89
C GLN A 160 14.45 -20.28 0.07
N PRO A 161 13.60 -19.27 0.34
CA PRO A 161 13.47 -18.09 -0.51
C PRO A 161 14.66 -17.13 -0.34
N GLN A 162 15.36 -16.82 -1.42
CA GLN A 162 16.51 -15.91 -1.39
C GLN A 162 16.12 -14.49 -0.91
N ALA A 163 16.71 -14.07 0.21
CA ALA A 163 16.53 -12.74 0.76
C ALA A 163 17.29 -11.68 -0.07
N ARG A 164 16.59 -11.04 -1.02
CA ARG A 164 17.15 -9.93 -1.81
C ARG A 164 17.51 -8.75 -0.91
N LYS A 165 18.82 -8.46 -0.78
CA LYS A 165 19.32 -7.21 -0.23
C LYS A 165 18.94 -6.05 -1.16
N GLY A 166 18.13 -5.12 -0.67
CA GLY A 166 17.75 -3.92 -1.41
C GLY A 166 16.77 -3.08 -0.60
N ASN A 167 17.23 -1.95 -0.07
CA ASN A 167 16.43 -1.10 0.83
C ASN A 167 15.48 -0.18 0.03
N MET A 168 14.66 -0.78 -0.83
CA MET A 168 13.73 -0.09 -1.72
C MET A 168 12.49 0.38 -0.94
N GLY A 169 12.42 1.67 -0.64
CA GLY A 169 11.28 2.26 0.04
C GLY A 169 10.06 2.36 -0.88
N ALA A 170 8.97 1.68 -0.52
CA ALA A 170 7.59 1.93 -0.98
C ALA A 170 7.38 2.16 -2.50
N ALA A 171 8.14 1.45 -3.34
CA ALA A 171 7.93 1.44 -4.79
C ALA A 171 7.24 0.13 -5.19
N PRO A 172 6.13 0.15 -5.97
CA PRO A 172 5.51 -1.07 -6.45
C PRO A 172 6.43 -1.81 -7.43
N ASN A 173 6.51 -3.14 -7.31
CA ASN A 173 7.24 -3.97 -8.24
C ASN A 173 6.55 -3.96 -9.61
N LEU A 174 6.99 -3.08 -10.51
CA LEU A 174 6.33 -2.82 -11.80
C LEU A 174 6.15 -4.07 -12.68
N GLY A 175 7.05 -5.05 -12.60
CA GLY A 175 6.90 -6.35 -13.28
C GLY A 175 5.71 -7.20 -12.82
N ALA A 176 5.12 -6.90 -11.66
CA ALA A 176 3.88 -7.53 -11.17
C ALA A 176 2.63 -6.65 -11.39
N MET A 177 2.78 -5.48 -12.02
CA MET A 177 1.67 -4.65 -12.51
C MET A 177 1.38 -4.86 -14.00
N ILE A 178 2.20 -5.66 -14.69
CA ILE A 178 1.89 -6.14 -16.04
C ILE A 178 1.00 -7.38 -15.87
N ASP A 179 -0.32 -7.16 -15.81
CA ASP A 179 -1.30 -8.22 -16.03
C ASP A 179 -1.35 -8.48 -17.55
N GLU A 180 -0.25 -9.01 -18.09
CA GLU A 180 -0.26 -9.52 -19.44
C GLU A 180 -1.27 -10.67 -19.49
N VAL A 181 -2.30 -10.52 -20.31
CA VAL A 181 -3.02 -11.67 -20.86
C VAL A 181 -2.17 -12.29 -21.99
N SER A 182 -0.88 -12.51 -21.71
CA SER A 182 -0.05 -13.39 -22.53
C SER A 182 -0.46 -14.82 -22.20
N THR A 183 -0.81 -15.58 -23.23
CA THR A 183 -1.28 -16.96 -23.11
C THR A 183 -0.14 -17.84 -22.58
N SER A 184 -0.10 -18.05 -21.27
CA SER A 184 0.98 -18.81 -20.65
C SER A 184 0.91 -20.28 -21.05
N ARG A 185 1.87 -20.71 -21.89
CA ARG A 185 2.17 -22.12 -22.16
C ARG A 185 2.74 -22.76 -20.88
N GLY A 186 1.88 -23.06 -19.90
CA GLY A 186 2.33 -23.39 -18.55
C GLY A 186 1.27 -23.93 -17.58
N GLY A 187 0.22 -24.59 -18.06
CA GLY A 187 -0.77 -25.25 -17.20
C GLY A 187 -1.49 -26.39 -17.92
N ARG A 188 -1.69 -27.54 -17.26
CA ARG A 188 -2.41 -28.69 -17.85
C ARG A 188 -3.91 -28.42 -17.82
N GLU A 189 -4.56 -28.51 -18.98
CA GLU A 189 -5.98 -28.21 -19.17
C GLU A 189 -6.90 -29.41 -18.84
N ASP A 190 -6.91 -29.85 -17.58
CA ASP A 190 -7.87 -30.87 -17.11
C ASP A 190 -9.24 -30.25 -16.78
N GLY A 191 -10.05 -29.98 -17.82
CA GLY A 191 -11.44 -29.53 -17.65
C GLY A 191 -12.24 -29.40 -18.95
N PRO A 192 -13.57 -29.63 -18.93
CA PRO A 192 -14.40 -29.53 -20.14
C PRO A 192 -14.53 -28.09 -20.64
N VAL A 193 -14.40 -27.93 -21.96
CA VAL A 193 -14.40 -26.63 -22.66
C VAL A 193 -15.78 -25.97 -22.60
N GLY A 194 -15.82 -24.63 -22.48
CA GLY A 194 -17.01 -23.81 -22.69
C GLY A 194 -17.57 -23.09 -21.44
N VAL A 195 -17.14 -23.46 -20.22
CA VAL A 195 -17.58 -22.78 -18.99
C VAL A 195 -16.59 -21.68 -18.61
N TYR A 196 -16.97 -20.41 -18.79
CA TYR A 196 -16.17 -19.26 -18.37
C TYR A 196 -15.85 -19.31 -16.86
N ARG A 197 -14.56 -19.34 -16.51
CA ARG A 197 -14.08 -19.26 -15.13
C ARG A 197 -13.45 -17.88 -14.90
N PRO A 198 -14.00 -17.04 -13.99
CA PRO A 198 -13.41 -15.75 -13.67
C PRO A 198 -11.96 -15.89 -13.15
N PRO A 199 -11.05 -14.95 -13.49
CA PRO A 199 -9.66 -15.00 -13.07
C PRO A 199 -9.53 -14.94 -11.54
N ARG A 200 -8.86 -15.95 -10.97
CA ARG A 200 -8.58 -16.03 -9.52
C ARG A 200 -7.44 -15.09 -9.14
N ARG A 201 -7.70 -13.79 -9.09
CA ARG A 201 -6.75 -12.81 -8.55
C ARG A 201 -6.61 -12.99 -7.03
N ASP A 202 -5.36 -13.04 -6.55
CA ASP A 202 -5.06 -13.06 -5.12
C ASP A 202 -5.40 -11.74 -4.44
N ARG A 203 -5.61 -11.80 -3.11
CA ARG A 203 -6.11 -10.67 -2.32
C ARG A 203 -5.02 -9.63 -2.05
N VAL A 204 -4.82 -8.71 -2.99
CA VAL A 204 -4.08 -7.46 -2.75
C VAL A 204 -4.78 -6.68 -1.63
N VAL A 205 -4.03 -6.35 -0.58
CA VAL A 205 -4.52 -5.54 0.54
C VAL A 205 -4.23 -4.07 0.21
N MET A 206 -5.25 -3.22 0.28
CA MET A 206 -5.12 -1.78 0.05
C MET A 206 -4.15 -1.14 1.05
N GLU A 207 -3.27 -0.25 0.57
CA GLU A 207 -2.40 0.55 1.42
C GLU A 207 -3.24 1.60 2.17
N THR A 208 -3.37 1.43 3.48
CA THR A 208 -4.05 2.41 4.33
C THR A 208 -3.20 3.67 4.46
N THR A 209 -3.82 4.85 4.34
CA THR A 209 -3.11 6.16 4.43
C THR A 209 -2.39 6.38 5.77
N ARG A 210 -2.80 5.67 6.82
CA ARG A 210 -1.91 5.41 7.96
C ARG A 210 -0.90 4.37 7.54
N SER A 211 0.34 4.81 7.27
CA SER A 211 1.49 3.92 7.24
C SER A 211 1.39 3.02 8.47
N ARG A 212 1.27 1.71 8.25
CA ARG A 212 1.27 0.75 9.33
C ARG A 212 2.69 0.64 9.84
N GLU A 213 3.07 1.59 10.69
CA GLU A 213 4.15 1.40 11.65
C GLU A 213 4.03 -0.04 12.13
N LYS A 214 5.09 -0.81 11.92
CA LYS A 214 5.19 -2.17 12.46
C LYS A 214 5.40 -2.01 13.96
N SER A 215 4.32 -1.63 14.67
CA SER A 215 4.17 -1.58 16.12
C SER A 215 4.88 -2.80 16.66
N GLN A 216 6.08 -2.57 17.19
CA GLN A 216 7.16 -3.58 17.21
C GLN A 216 6.63 -4.78 17.97
N ARG A 217 6.29 -5.86 17.23
CA ARG A 217 5.29 -6.88 17.64
C ARG A 217 5.37 -7.11 19.14
N ARG A 218 4.46 -6.47 19.90
CA ARG A 218 4.64 -6.23 21.33
C ARG A 218 5.06 -7.54 21.97
N ALA A 219 6.27 -7.55 22.56
CA ALA A 219 6.92 -8.78 22.99
C ALA A 219 5.93 -9.65 23.75
N THR A 220 5.62 -10.83 23.22
CA THR A 220 4.44 -11.60 23.59
C THR A 220 4.48 -11.89 25.08
N LYS A 221 3.61 -11.21 25.82
CA LYS A 221 3.57 -11.25 27.28
C LYS A 221 3.39 -12.70 27.77
N SER A 222 3.78 -12.95 29.01
CA SER A 222 3.57 -14.23 29.70
C SER A 222 2.28 -14.15 30.50
N ASN A 223 1.24 -14.87 30.09
CA ASN A 223 -0.10 -14.81 30.70
C ASN A 223 -0.07 -14.88 32.23
N THR A 224 0.68 -15.82 32.80
CA THR A 224 0.80 -16.03 34.25
C THR A 224 1.42 -14.86 35.00
N MET A 225 2.23 -14.02 34.34
CA MET A 225 2.74 -12.77 34.91
C MET A 225 1.71 -11.65 34.83
N GLU A 226 0.80 -11.67 33.85
CA GLU A 226 -0.32 -10.72 33.82
C GLU A 226 -1.40 -11.10 34.84
N GLU A 227 -1.70 -12.38 34.99
CA GLU A 227 -2.54 -12.97 36.04
C GLU A 227 -2.03 -12.57 37.43
N PHE A 228 -0.78 -12.91 37.78
CA PHE A 228 -0.13 -12.47 39.02
C PHE A 228 -0.13 -10.93 39.23
N VAL A 229 0.08 -10.15 38.15
CA VAL A 229 0.04 -8.69 38.24
C VAL A 229 -1.38 -8.15 38.47
N ASN A 230 -2.40 -8.75 37.87
CA ASN A 230 -3.79 -8.30 38.00
C ASN A 230 -4.40 -8.72 39.35
N ASP A 231 -4.03 -9.91 39.84
CA ASP A 231 -4.75 -10.57 40.94
C ASP A 231 -4.05 -10.35 42.29
N GLU A 232 -2.71 -10.26 42.33
CA GLU A 232 -1.93 -10.06 43.56
C GLU A 232 -1.30 -8.66 43.69
N LEU A 233 -0.86 -8.03 42.59
CA LEU A 233 -0.15 -6.74 42.63
C LEU A 233 -1.02 -5.51 42.34
N ALA A 234 -2.10 -5.65 41.58
CA ALA A 234 -2.96 -4.53 41.22
C ALA A 234 -4.06 -4.32 42.26
N THR A 235 -4.11 -3.12 42.84
CA THR A 235 -5.20 -2.70 43.74
C THR A 235 -6.47 -2.25 42.99
N ALA A 236 -6.55 -2.51 41.68
CA ALA A 236 -7.68 -2.13 40.83
C ALA A 236 -8.67 -3.30 40.72
N PRO A 237 -9.97 -3.10 40.97
CA PRO A 237 -10.94 -4.18 40.90
C PRO A 237 -11.12 -4.69 39.46
N MET A 238 -10.95 -5.99 39.26
CA MET A 238 -11.15 -6.65 37.96
C MET A 238 -12.65 -6.88 37.68
N ALA A 239 -13.03 -6.80 36.40
CA ALA A 239 -14.43 -6.97 35.98
C ALA A 239 -14.78 -8.46 35.76
N GLU A 240 -15.25 -9.12 36.82
CA GLU A 240 -15.76 -10.49 36.73
C GLU A 240 -17.13 -10.57 36.00
N PRO A 241 -17.38 -11.65 35.23
CA PRO A 241 -18.67 -11.88 34.60
C PRO A 241 -19.71 -12.45 35.57
N SER A 242 -20.99 -12.22 35.32
CA SER A 242 -22.04 -12.99 36.00
C SER A 242 -21.91 -14.48 35.67
N ILE A 243 -21.98 -15.32 36.71
CA ILE A 243 -21.65 -16.76 36.72
C ILE A 243 -22.26 -17.50 35.52
N GLY A 244 -23.55 -17.27 35.24
CA GLY A 244 -24.27 -17.93 34.15
C GLY A 244 -23.84 -17.55 32.73
N THR A 245 -23.19 -16.39 32.53
CA THR A 245 -22.83 -15.89 31.19
C THR A 245 -21.60 -16.56 30.58
N THR A 246 -20.83 -17.27 31.40
CA THR A 246 -19.64 -18.02 30.99
C THR A 246 -19.98 -19.37 30.38
N ILE A 247 -21.18 -19.91 30.65
CA ILE A 247 -21.56 -21.27 30.27
C ILE A 247 -21.95 -21.35 28.78
N VAL A 248 -21.48 -22.39 28.10
CA VAL A 248 -21.64 -22.62 26.66
C VAL A 248 -22.17 -24.02 26.40
N GLN A 249 -23.04 -24.16 25.40
CA GLN A 249 -23.62 -25.44 24.97
C GLN A 249 -24.27 -26.23 26.13
N GLY A 250 -24.99 -25.54 27.02
CA GLY A 250 -25.74 -26.17 28.11
C GLY A 250 -24.85 -26.89 29.14
N GLY A 251 -23.74 -26.27 29.55
CA GLY A 251 -22.82 -26.84 30.54
C GLY A 251 -21.67 -27.67 29.94
N ARG A 252 -21.72 -28.01 28.64
CA ARG A 252 -20.65 -28.80 27.98
C ARG A 252 -19.30 -28.09 27.92
N LYS A 253 -19.29 -26.75 27.96
CA LYS A 253 -18.07 -25.90 28.00
C LYS A 253 -18.33 -24.64 28.81
N MET A 254 -17.26 -24.02 29.29
CA MET A 254 -17.25 -22.66 29.85
C MET A 254 -16.38 -21.75 28.97
N LYS A 255 -16.52 -20.43 29.10
CA LYS A 255 -15.69 -19.42 28.40
C LYS A 255 -14.55 -18.97 29.29
N THR A 256 -13.34 -19.13 28.77
CA THR A 256 -12.12 -18.64 29.41
C THR A 256 -12.03 -17.12 29.37
N ALA A 257 -11.13 -16.55 30.17
CA ALA A 257 -10.85 -15.11 30.12
C ALA A 257 -10.46 -14.65 28.69
N SER A 258 -9.56 -15.38 28.00
CA SER A 258 -9.14 -14.98 26.65
C SER A 258 -10.27 -15.15 25.61
N GLN A 259 -11.08 -16.20 25.70
CA GLN A 259 -12.23 -16.41 24.79
C GLN A 259 -13.33 -15.35 25.01
N ARG A 260 -13.52 -14.90 26.26
CA ARG A 260 -14.45 -13.84 26.63
C ARG A 260 -14.00 -12.48 26.07
N MET A 261 -12.69 -12.23 26.04
CA MET A 261 -12.11 -11.05 25.37
C MET A 261 -12.25 -11.14 23.83
N GLU A 262 -11.98 -12.29 23.21
CA GLU A 262 -12.20 -12.52 21.76
C GLU A 262 -13.67 -12.27 21.36
N GLU A 263 -14.62 -12.67 22.21
CA GLU A 263 -16.05 -12.41 22.00
C GLU A 263 -16.44 -10.95 22.24
N ALA A 264 -15.82 -10.26 23.21
CA ALA A 264 -16.05 -8.84 23.47
C ALA A 264 -15.52 -7.96 22.32
N GLU A 265 -14.29 -8.18 21.85
CA GLU A 265 -13.70 -7.49 20.69
C GLU A 265 -14.57 -7.71 19.43
N ARG A 266 -15.12 -8.92 19.26
CA ARG A 266 -16.06 -9.21 18.17
C ARG A 266 -17.35 -8.40 18.30
N ARG A 267 -17.95 -8.32 19.50
CA ARG A 267 -19.18 -7.52 19.72
C ARG A 267 -18.92 -6.04 19.50
N GLU A 268 -17.84 -5.50 20.05
CA GLU A 268 -17.41 -4.12 19.84
C GLU A 268 -17.25 -3.80 18.34
N TYR A 269 -16.69 -4.71 17.55
CA TYR A 269 -16.64 -4.57 16.09
C TYR A 269 -18.04 -4.61 15.43
N GLU A 270 -18.90 -5.58 15.80
CA GLU A 270 -20.24 -5.72 15.23
C GLU A 270 -21.16 -4.53 15.62
N GLU A 271 -20.93 -3.90 16.77
CA GLU A 271 -21.60 -2.71 17.28
C GLU A 271 -21.07 -1.42 16.65
N THR A 272 -19.75 -1.21 16.58
CA THR A 272 -19.14 -0.01 15.98
C THR A 272 -19.33 0.09 14.47
N ASN A 273 -19.34 -1.04 13.76
CA ASN A 273 -19.58 -1.09 12.30
C ASN A 273 -21.01 -1.50 11.93
N PHE A 274 -21.91 -1.68 12.91
CA PHE A 274 -23.32 -2.10 12.74
C PHE A 274 -23.54 -3.30 11.79
N THR A 275 -22.54 -4.19 11.68
CA THR A 275 -22.50 -5.29 10.70
C THR A 275 -22.04 -6.58 11.37
N ARG A 276 -22.89 -7.61 11.33
CA ARG A 276 -22.61 -8.92 11.94
C ARG A 276 -21.54 -9.68 11.15
N LEU A 277 -20.53 -10.25 11.83
CA LEU A 277 -19.57 -11.10 11.16
C LEU A 277 -20.19 -12.46 10.77
N PRO A 278 -19.78 -13.06 9.65
CA PRO A 278 -20.12 -14.44 9.34
C PRO A 278 -19.64 -15.40 10.46
N LYS A 279 -20.34 -16.52 10.61
CA LYS A 279 -19.91 -17.62 11.49
C LYS A 279 -18.56 -18.17 11.00
N GLU A 280 -17.66 -18.55 11.93
CA GLU A 280 -16.30 -19.03 11.62
C GLU A 280 -16.27 -19.99 10.42
N SER A 281 -15.37 -19.76 9.45
CA SER A 281 -15.28 -20.59 8.24
C SER A 281 -14.82 -22.02 8.56
N LYS A 282 -15.03 -22.96 7.63
CA LYS A 282 -14.46 -24.32 7.75
C LYS A 282 -12.93 -24.27 7.88
N LYS A 283 -12.27 -23.31 7.22
CA LYS A 283 -10.82 -23.07 7.33
C LYS A 283 -10.43 -22.57 8.73
N ASP A 284 -11.20 -21.63 9.29
CA ASP A 284 -10.89 -21.02 10.58
C ASP A 284 -11.13 -22.01 11.72
N ARG A 285 -12.22 -22.79 11.67
CA ARG A 285 -12.50 -23.88 12.61
C ARG A 285 -11.42 -24.97 12.55
N ALA A 286 -10.97 -25.34 11.35
CA ALA A 286 -9.87 -26.29 11.19
C ALA A 286 -8.57 -25.74 11.81
N LYS A 287 -8.25 -24.46 11.60
CA LYS A 287 -7.10 -23.80 12.22
C LYS A 287 -7.23 -23.70 13.75
N LYS A 288 -8.42 -23.40 14.28
CA LYS A 288 -8.72 -23.30 15.73
C LYS A 288 -8.62 -24.67 16.40
N ALA A 289 -9.08 -25.73 15.73
CA ALA A 289 -8.92 -27.12 16.15
C ALA A 289 -7.45 -27.60 16.09
N GLN A 290 -6.72 -27.29 15.02
CA GLN A 290 -5.28 -27.59 14.92
C GLN A 290 -4.46 -26.84 15.97
N ALA A 291 -4.80 -25.57 16.25
CA ALA A 291 -4.15 -24.80 17.30
C ALA A 291 -4.38 -25.44 18.68
N ALA A 292 -5.63 -25.79 19.00
CA ALA A 292 -5.97 -26.48 20.25
C ALA A 292 -5.29 -27.86 20.37
N GLY A 293 -5.28 -28.66 19.30
CA GLY A 293 -4.65 -29.99 19.29
C GLY A 293 -3.12 -29.98 19.29
N ARG A 294 -2.48 -28.89 18.85
CA ARG A 294 -1.02 -28.72 18.88
C ARG A 294 -0.54 -27.92 20.10
N SER A 295 -1.43 -27.26 20.83
CA SER A 295 -1.13 -26.64 22.11
C SER A 295 -1.23 -27.65 23.24
N GLY A 296 -0.19 -27.79 24.06
CA GLY A 296 -0.29 -28.39 25.39
C GLY A 296 -1.01 -27.46 26.36
N ARG A 297 -2.30 -27.23 26.08
CA ARG A 297 -3.16 -26.29 26.82
C ARG A 297 -4.49 -26.98 27.11
N MET A 298 -4.79 -27.11 28.39
CA MET A 298 -5.98 -27.78 28.90
C MET A 298 -6.96 -26.74 29.41
N GLN A 299 -8.26 -26.95 29.20
CA GLN A 299 -9.30 -26.09 29.75
C GLN A 299 -10.08 -26.87 30.80
N PHE A 300 -10.12 -26.34 32.03
CA PHE A 300 -10.80 -26.95 33.17
C PHE A 300 -11.40 -25.85 34.05
N GLY A 301 -12.60 -26.04 34.61
CA GLY A 301 -13.29 -25.03 35.45
C GLY A 301 -13.70 -23.71 34.75
N GLY A 302 -13.25 -23.46 33.52
CA GLY A 302 -13.27 -22.14 32.88
C GLY A 302 -11.89 -21.47 32.81
N GLU A 303 -10.92 -21.99 33.56
CA GLU A 303 -9.51 -21.59 33.58
C GLU A 303 -8.70 -22.23 32.45
N GLU A 304 -7.46 -21.75 32.26
CA GLU A 304 -6.61 -22.10 31.12
C GLU A 304 -5.26 -22.65 31.59
N TRP A 305 -5.22 -23.96 31.81
CA TRP A 305 -4.05 -24.68 32.29
C TRP A 305 -3.02 -24.84 31.16
N HIS A 306 -1.86 -24.19 31.30
CA HIS A 306 -0.78 -24.18 30.32
C HIS A 306 0.36 -25.11 30.73
N ASN A 307 0.94 -25.85 29.77
CA ASN A 307 2.18 -26.60 30.01
C ASN A 307 3.34 -25.67 30.40
N LEU A 308 4.04 -26.02 31.50
CA LEU A 308 5.10 -25.21 32.10
C LEU A 308 6.29 -24.89 31.16
N GLY A 309 6.57 -25.73 30.17
CA GLY A 309 7.77 -25.64 29.32
C GLY A 309 8.01 -24.27 28.69
N GLU A 310 7.18 -23.86 27.71
CA GLU A 310 7.40 -22.60 26.99
C GLU A 310 7.07 -21.35 27.85
N GLY A 311 6.20 -21.51 28.86
CA GLY A 311 5.82 -20.44 29.77
C GLY A 311 6.95 -20.01 30.70
N VAL A 312 7.56 -20.97 31.41
CA VAL A 312 8.62 -20.72 32.41
C VAL A 312 9.86 -20.14 31.75
N ASP A 313 10.28 -20.70 30.60
CA ASP A 313 11.39 -20.18 29.80
C ASP A 313 11.20 -18.70 29.40
N ARG A 314 9.93 -18.29 29.18
CA ARG A 314 9.60 -16.91 28.83
C ARG A 314 9.59 -16.00 30.06
N ILE A 315 9.08 -16.47 31.20
CA ILE A 315 9.15 -15.75 32.49
C ILE A 315 10.62 -15.48 32.84
N ASP A 316 11.46 -16.52 32.80
CA ASP A 316 12.90 -16.42 33.04
C ASP A 316 13.59 -15.41 32.11
N ARG A 317 13.28 -15.42 30.80
CA ARG A 317 13.81 -14.43 29.84
C ARG A 317 13.29 -13.00 30.06
N LEU A 318 12.15 -12.81 30.73
CA LEU A 318 11.60 -11.49 31.08
C LEU A 318 12.13 -10.99 32.43
N THR A 319 12.28 -11.86 33.43
CA THR A 319 12.84 -11.53 34.76
C THR A 319 14.38 -11.42 34.74
N LYS A 320 15.05 -12.08 33.77
CA LYS A 320 16.46 -11.84 33.39
C LYS A 320 16.62 -10.43 32.81
N ARG A 321 16.63 -9.47 33.73
CA ARG A 321 16.86 -8.03 33.57
C ARG A 321 17.70 -7.71 32.34
N LYS A 322 17.07 -7.07 31.35
CA LYS A 322 17.69 -6.51 30.14
C LYS A 322 18.71 -5.41 30.50
N GLY A 323 19.90 -5.82 30.92
CA GLY A 323 21.06 -4.96 31.04
C GLY A 323 21.52 -4.50 29.65
N PRO A 324 22.18 -3.35 29.53
CA PRO A 324 22.86 -2.98 28.29
C PRO A 324 23.88 -4.06 27.91
N PRO A 325 23.95 -4.50 26.64
CA PRO A 325 25.01 -5.40 26.20
C PRO A 325 26.34 -4.65 26.24
N GLY A 326 27.16 -4.96 27.24
CA GLY A 326 28.44 -4.31 27.51
C GLY A 326 28.62 -3.94 28.97
N GLY A 327 29.63 -4.54 29.62
CA GLY A 327 30.04 -4.26 31.01
C GLY A 327 30.74 -2.91 31.22
N GLY A 328 30.33 -1.87 30.50
CA GLY A 328 31.00 -0.56 30.51
C GLY A 328 30.71 0.28 31.77
N VAL A 329 31.55 1.30 32.00
CA VAL A 329 31.48 2.22 33.14
C VAL A 329 30.08 2.85 33.30
N ARG A 330 29.37 3.11 32.20
CA ARG A 330 27.97 3.62 32.22
C ARG A 330 27.00 2.65 32.90
N ALA A 331 27.14 1.34 32.68
CA ALA A 331 26.31 0.33 33.34
C ALA A 331 26.68 0.17 34.83
N MET A 332 27.96 0.36 35.21
CA MET A 332 28.35 0.46 36.62
C MET A 332 27.81 1.74 37.28
N LEU A 333 27.84 2.87 36.60
CA LEU A 333 27.30 4.14 37.10
C LEU A 333 25.78 4.07 37.27
N GLU A 334 25.05 3.46 36.33
CA GLU A 334 23.61 3.19 36.49
C GLU A 334 23.31 2.18 37.60
N LYS A 335 24.11 1.12 37.76
CA LYS A 335 24.00 0.20 38.91
C LYS A 335 24.25 0.91 40.24
N SER A 336 25.21 1.85 40.29
CA SER A 336 25.51 2.67 41.46
C SER A 336 24.37 3.66 41.78
N ARG A 337 23.86 4.38 40.77
CA ARG A 337 22.72 5.30 40.92
C ARG A 337 21.41 4.59 41.29
N LYS A 338 21.20 3.35 40.82
CA LYS A 338 20.08 2.47 41.21
C LYS A 338 20.35 1.67 42.51
N ARG A 339 21.44 1.99 43.22
CA ARG A 339 21.79 1.53 44.59
C ARG A 339 22.07 2.75 45.49
N GLY A 340 21.52 3.91 45.13
CA GLY A 340 21.84 5.18 45.77
C GLY A 340 20.94 5.48 46.97
N PHE A 341 21.55 5.61 48.14
CA PHE A 341 21.01 6.25 49.35
C PHE A 341 19.90 5.53 50.16
N ASP A 342 19.54 4.29 49.83
CA ASP A 342 18.92 3.38 50.82
C ASP A 342 19.98 2.37 51.30
N THR A 343 20.85 2.83 52.20
CA THR A 343 21.84 1.99 52.90
C THR A 343 21.57 1.92 54.40
N THR A 344 20.30 1.81 54.78
CA THR A 344 19.93 1.11 56.01
C THR A 344 20.22 -0.38 55.82
N ASP A 345 20.94 -0.95 56.80
CA ASP A 345 21.37 -2.35 56.88
C ASP A 345 22.43 -2.83 55.84
N GLY A 346 23.59 -2.19 55.91
CA GLY A 346 24.86 -2.92 55.77
C GLY A 346 25.29 -3.48 57.14
N PRO A 347 26.00 -4.63 57.20
CA PRO A 347 26.21 -5.35 58.45
C PRO A 347 26.95 -4.52 59.51
N ARG A 348 26.27 -4.29 60.64
CA ARG A 348 26.78 -3.58 61.83
C ARG A 348 27.88 -4.39 62.52
N GLY A 349 29.12 -4.36 62.02
CA GLY A 349 30.19 -5.20 62.57
C GLY A 349 31.65 -4.86 62.29
N SER A 350 31.97 -3.95 61.36
CA SER A 350 33.38 -3.60 61.08
C SER A 350 33.62 -2.09 60.91
N GLY A 351 34.43 -1.54 61.82
CA GLY A 351 34.76 -0.11 61.90
C GLY A 351 35.72 0.41 60.83
N ARG A 352 35.45 0.12 59.55
CA ARG A 352 36.12 0.73 58.38
C ARG A 352 35.14 0.97 57.23
N GLY A 353 34.06 1.69 57.51
CA GLY A 353 33.36 2.41 56.45
C GLY A 353 34.33 3.40 55.79
N VAL A 354 34.32 3.54 54.47
CA VAL A 354 35.18 4.51 53.77
C VAL A 354 34.61 5.91 53.98
N GLU A 355 35.01 6.51 55.11
CA GLU A 355 34.58 7.82 55.58
C GLU A 355 34.73 8.90 54.51
N MET A 356 33.85 9.90 54.58
CA MET A 356 33.84 10.99 53.60
C MET A 356 35.15 11.80 53.64
N GLY A 357 35.83 11.80 54.80
CA GLY A 357 37.18 12.34 55.00
C GLY A 357 38.26 11.66 54.15
N GLU A 358 38.29 10.32 54.05
CA GLU A 358 39.25 9.64 53.16
C GLU A 358 39.06 10.07 51.70
N ARG A 359 37.81 10.22 51.26
CA ARG A 359 37.47 10.62 49.88
C ARG A 359 37.90 12.06 49.61
N PHE A 360 37.74 12.95 50.60
CA PHE A 360 38.26 14.31 50.55
C PHE A 360 39.79 14.33 50.50
N GLN A 361 40.48 13.62 51.40
CA GLN A 361 41.95 13.51 51.42
C GLN A 361 42.52 12.94 50.11
N LYS A 362 41.90 11.89 49.56
CA LYS A 362 42.29 11.30 48.27
C LYS A 362 42.09 12.29 47.10
N ARG A 363 41.08 13.17 47.17
CA ARG A 363 40.85 14.24 46.19
C ARG A 363 41.82 15.42 46.37
N ALA A 364 42.12 15.82 47.61
CA ALA A 364 43.11 16.85 47.93
C ALA A 364 44.50 16.42 47.45
N LYS A 365 44.96 15.22 47.82
CA LYS A 365 46.24 14.65 47.37
C LYS A 365 46.35 14.52 45.84
N MET A 366 45.24 14.26 45.15
CA MET A 366 45.20 14.23 43.68
C MET A 366 45.25 15.62 43.05
N LEU A 367 44.79 16.66 43.76
CA LEU A 367 44.85 18.06 43.35
C LEU A 367 46.27 18.64 43.59
N GLU A 368 46.88 18.33 44.75
CA GLU A 368 48.29 18.64 45.04
C GLU A 368 49.27 17.95 44.09
N ALA A 369 49.02 16.68 43.73
CA ALA A 369 49.94 15.89 42.91
C ALA A 369 50.09 16.38 41.45
N GLY A 370 49.19 17.27 41.00
CA GLY A 370 49.18 17.90 39.68
C GLY A 370 48.89 16.97 38.51
N ARG A 371 48.70 17.55 37.31
CA ARG A 371 48.72 16.78 36.05
C ARG A 371 50.17 16.51 35.66
N ARG A 372 50.65 15.30 35.97
CA ARG A 372 52.05 14.88 35.72
C ARG A 372 52.39 14.70 34.24
N ASP A 373 51.39 14.47 33.39
CA ASP A 373 51.53 14.48 31.94
C ASP A 373 50.64 15.54 31.29
N ARG A 374 51.23 16.36 30.41
CA ARG A 374 50.52 16.97 29.29
C ARG A 374 50.70 16.03 28.10
N GLY A 375 49.67 15.26 27.77
CA GLY A 375 49.75 14.15 26.81
C GLY A 375 50.44 14.52 25.50
N LYS A 376 51.30 13.61 25.01
CA LYS A 376 52.05 13.77 23.76
C LYS A 376 51.09 14.13 22.62
N LYS A 377 51.36 15.25 21.93
CA LYS A 377 50.61 15.65 20.73
C LYS A 377 50.70 14.55 19.67
N ARG A 378 49.54 14.06 19.25
CA ARG A 378 49.23 13.39 17.99
C ARG A 378 47.86 13.89 17.57
#